data_AF-A0A1I4QTT6-F1
#
_entry.id   AF-A0A1I4QTT6-F1
#
_cell.length_a   1.000
_cell.length_b   1.000
_cell.length_c   1.000
_cell.angle_alpha   90.00
_cell.angle_beta   90.00
_cell.angle_gamma   90.00
#
_symmetry.space_group_name_H-M   'P 1'
#
loop_
_entity.id
_entity.type
_entity.pdbx_description
1 polymer ?
#
loop_
_entity_poly.entity_id
_entity_poly.type
_entity_poly.pdbx_seq_one_letter_code
_entity_poly.pdbx_strand_id
1 'polypeptide(L)' 'MSSPMTLSPASGSALSGIHTGLQHLRGVAAEIAGTAVDPVGRDPARPLVEQRIQARQVEASVEVLETEQRMLGTLIDMKV' A
#
# COMPACT_ATOMS: atom_id res chain seq x y z
N MET A 1 -10.14 25.68 -19.28
CA MET A 1 -8.83 25.57 -18.60
C MET A 1 -8.97 24.48 -17.56
N SER A 2 -8.45 23.28 -17.82
CA SER A 2 -8.48 22.19 -16.85
C SER A 2 -7.47 22.50 -15.74
N SER A 3 -7.95 22.72 -14.52
CA SER A 3 -7.06 22.82 -13.36
C SER A 3 -6.22 21.53 -13.30
N PRO A 4 -4.88 21.62 -13.22
CA PRO A 4 -4.08 20.43 -12.98
C PRO A 4 -4.61 19.77 -11.70
N MET A 5 -4.83 18.46 -11.73
CA MET A 5 -5.12 17.66 -10.56
C MET A 5 -3.92 17.81 -9.61
N THR A 6 -3.94 18.83 -8.75
CA THR A 6 -2.98 19.03 -7.68
C THR A 6 -3.12 17.83 -6.76
N LEU A 7 -2.18 16.89 -6.90
CA LEU A 7 -2.04 15.76 -6.01
C LEU A 7 -1.88 16.32 -4.59
N SER A 8 -2.82 16.01 -3.70
CA SER A 8 -2.70 16.40 -2.29
C SER A 8 -1.40 15.80 -1.73
N PRO A 9 -0.70 16.48 -0.79
CA PRO A 9 0.46 15.91 -0.11
C PRO A 9 0.16 14.54 0.53
N ALA A 10 -1.07 14.32 0.99
CA ALA A 10 -1.51 13.03 1.51
C ALA A 10 -1.67 11.98 0.40
N SER A 11 -2.24 12.34 -0.77
CA SER A 11 -2.26 11.45 -1.95
C SER A 11 -0.84 11.04 -2.37
N GLY A 12 0.11 11.98 -2.41
CA GLY A 12 1.50 11.70 -2.78
C GLY A 12 2.18 10.75 -1.79
N SER A 13 1.95 10.95 -0.49
CA SER A 13 2.47 10.07 0.56
C SER A 13 1.85 8.68 0.50
N ALA A 14 0.53 8.60 0.25
CA ALA A 14 -0.19 7.33 0.08
C ALA A 14 0.32 6.54 -1.12
N LEU A 15 0.49 7.18 -2.28
CA LEU A 15 1.04 6.52 -3.47
C LEU A 15 2.48 6.03 -3.26
N SER A 16 3.30 6.79 -2.55
CA SER A 16 4.65 6.36 -2.15
C SER A 16 4.61 5.15 -1.19
N GLY A 17 3.69 5.16 -0.23
CA GLY A 17 3.44 4.06 0.69
C GLY A 17 3.01 2.78 -0.02
N ILE A 18 2.06 2.89 -0.95
CA ILE A 18 1.62 1.77 -1.82
C ILE A 18 2.81 1.22 -2.59
N HIS A 19 3.58 2.09 -3.26
CA HIS A 19 4.72 1.67 -4.08
C HIS A 19 5.75 0.90 -3.25
N THR A 20 6.13 1.45 -2.09
CA THR A 20 7.13 0.86 -1.19
C THR A 20 6.62 -0.46 -0.60
N GLY A 21 5.37 -0.49 -0.13
CA GLY A 21 4.76 -1.71 0.41
C GLY A 21 4.67 -2.85 -0.62
N LEU A 22 4.34 -2.52 -1.88
CA LEU A 22 4.33 -3.49 -2.97
C LEU A 22 5.74 -3.99 -3.36
N GLN A 23 6.77 -3.16 -3.24
CA GLN A 23 8.16 -3.61 -3.42
C GLN A 23 8.57 -4.58 -2.31
N HIS A 24 8.27 -4.26 -1.05
CA HIS A 24 8.57 -5.13 0.08
C HIS A 24 7.79 -6.45 0.02
N LEU A 25 6.49 -6.43 -0.33
CA LEU A 25 5.69 -7.64 -0.53
C LEU A 25 6.33 -8.59 -1.56
N ARG A 26 6.88 -8.05 -2.64
CA ARG A 26 7.61 -8.84 -3.64
C ARG A 26 8.87 -9.48 -3.07
N GLY A 27 9.64 -8.74 -2.26
CA GLY A 27 10.81 -9.27 -1.57
C GLY A 27 10.47 -10.40 -0.61
N VAL A 28 9.45 -10.19 0.23
CA VAL A 28 8.97 -11.20 1.19
C VAL A 28 8.43 -12.44 0.46
N ALA A 29 7.69 -12.26 -0.64
CA ALA A 29 7.21 -13.38 -1.44
C ALA A 29 8.37 -14.22 -2.01
N ALA A 30 9.47 -13.58 -2.43
CA ALA A 30 10.66 -14.28 -2.88
C ALA A 30 11.36 -15.05 -1.74
N GLU A 31 11.40 -14.49 -0.53
CA GLU A 31 11.93 -15.19 0.66
C GLU A 31 11.08 -16.42 1.01
N ILE A 32 9.75 -16.30 0.99
CA ILE A 32 8.82 -17.42 1.20
C ILE A 32 9.01 -18.49 0.11
N ALA A 33 9.12 -18.10 -1.15
CA ALA A 33 9.38 -19.06 -2.23
C ALA A 33 10.73 -19.77 -2.03
N GLY A 34 11.74 -19.05 -1.54
CA GLY A 34 13.04 -19.61 -1.20
C GLY A 34 12.98 -20.64 -0.07
N THR A 35 12.13 -20.46 0.95
CA THR A 35 11.95 -21.45 2.01
C THR A 35 11.32 -22.76 1.52
N ALA A 36 10.47 -22.69 0.48
CA ALA A 36 9.89 -23.87 -0.15
C ALA A 36 10.89 -24.68 -0.98
N VAL A 37 11.89 -24.01 -1.58
CA VAL A 37 12.90 -24.65 -2.44
C VAL A 37 14.05 -25.26 -1.63
N ASP A 38 14.46 -24.59 -0.55
CA ASP A 38 15.52 -25.07 0.34
C ASP A 38 15.12 -24.79 1.80
N PRO A 39 14.48 -25.77 2.47
CA PRO A 39 13.87 -25.58 3.78
C PRO A 39 14.86 -25.70 4.94
N VAL A 40 16.12 -26.09 4.70
CA VAL A 40 17.06 -26.40 5.78
C VAL A 40 17.46 -25.11 6.50
N GLY A 41 17.00 -24.95 7.74
CA GLY A 41 17.34 -23.80 8.60
C GLY A 41 16.57 -22.51 8.31
N ARG A 42 15.57 -22.52 7.42
CA ARG A 42 14.69 -21.35 7.18
C ARG A 42 13.35 -21.50 7.89
N ASP A 43 13.08 -20.60 8.85
CA ASP A 43 11.78 -20.48 9.49
C ASP A 43 10.82 -19.63 8.63
N PRO A 44 9.70 -20.19 8.13
CA PRO A 44 8.74 -19.44 7.32
C PRO A 44 7.88 -18.48 8.16
N ALA A 45 7.85 -18.58 9.49
CA ALA A 45 6.97 -17.77 10.33
C ALA A 45 7.29 -16.27 10.22
N ARG A 46 8.58 -15.91 10.25
CA ARG A 46 9.02 -14.52 10.12
C ARG A 46 8.58 -13.87 8.80
N PRO A 47 8.93 -14.41 7.61
CA PRO A 47 8.52 -13.78 6.35
C PRO A 47 6.99 -13.78 6.16
N LEU A 48 6.25 -14.76 6.70
CA LEU A 48 4.79 -14.73 6.67
C LEU A 48 4.17 -13.62 7.53
N VAL A 49 4.74 -13.34 8.70
CA VAL A 49 4.32 -12.20 9.54
C VAL A 49 4.66 -10.89 8.85
N GLU A 50 5.86 -10.76 8.29
CA GLU A 50 6.27 -9.59 7.53
C GLU A 50 5.35 -9.36 6.33
N GLN A 51 4.95 -10.41 5.60
CA GLN A 51 3.99 -10.32 4.50
C GLN A 51 2.68 -9.65 4.95
N ARG A 52 2.14 -10.07 6.10
CA ARG A 52 0.91 -9.48 6.65
C ARG A 52 1.08 -8.02 7.06
N ILE A 53 2.23 -7.66 7.62
CA ILE A 53 2.53 -6.27 7.99
C ILE A 53 2.57 -5.39 6.74
N GLN A 54 3.28 -5.84 5.69
CA GLN A 54 3.39 -5.07 4.44
C GLN A 54 2.03 -4.96 3.72
N ALA A 55 1.22 -6.02 3.73
CA ALA A 55 -0.14 -5.99 3.18
C ALA A 55 -1.01 -4.92 3.86
N ARG A 56 -1.01 -4.89 5.20
CA ARG A 56 -1.74 -3.88 5.98
C ARG A 56 -1.26 -2.46 5.71
N GLN A 57 0.03 -2.27 5.45
CA GLN A 57 0.59 -0.95 5.13
C GLN A 57 0.10 -0.44 3.76
N VAL A 58 -0.02 -1.33 2.78
CA VAL A 58 -0.61 -1.00 1.48
C VAL A 58 -2.10 -0.69 1.64
N GLU A 59 -2.85 -1.50 2.37
CA GLU A 59 -4.28 -1.28 2.66
C GLU A 59 -4.51 0.08 3.32
N ALA A 60 -3.75 0.42 4.37
CA ALA A 60 -3.87 1.71 5.03
C ALA A 60 -3.56 2.89 4.08
N SER A 61 -2.61 2.73 3.17
CA SER A 61 -2.29 3.76 2.17
C SER A 61 -3.41 3.92 1.14
N VAL A 62 -4.09 2.84 0.76
CA VAL A 62 -5.28 2.89 -0.10
C VAL A 62 -6.44 3.59 0.61
N GLU A 63 -6.67 3.31 1.89
CA GLU A 63 -7.73 3.94 2.69
C GLU A 63 -7.59 5.47 2.77
N VAL A 64 -6.35 5.98 2.80
CA VAL A 64 -6.09 7.43 2.72
C VAL A 64 -6.62 8.01 1.40
N LEU A 65 -6.36 7.36 0.26
CA LEU A 65 -6.84 7.81 -1.05
C LEU A 65 -8.38 7.74 -1.14
N GLU A 66 -8.99 6.68 -0.63
CA GLU A 66 -10.45 6.55 -0.59
C GLU A 66 -11.10 7.63 0.27
N THR A 67 -10.48 7.95 1.41
CA THR A 67 -10.96 9.00 2.31
C THR A 67 -10.86 10.37 1.66
N GLU A 68 -9.74 10.68 1.00
CA GLU A 68 -9.60 11.92 0.23
C GLU A 68 -10.63 12.02 -0.89
N GLN A 69 -10.85 10.94 -1.65
CA GLN A 69 -11.85 10.91 -2.71
C GLN A 69 -13.26 11.16 -2.18
N ARG A 70 -13.60 10.56 -1.01
CA ARG A 70 -14.87 10.78 -0.33
C ARG A 70 -15.03 12.24 0.10
N MET A 71 -14.00 12.85 0.68
CA MET A 71 -14.04 14.26 1.07
C MET A 71 -14.20 15.20 -0.12
N LEU A 72 -13.52 14.92 -1.23
CA LEU A 72 -13.71 15.71 -2.46
C LEU A 72 -15.13 15.57 -3.00
N GLY A 73 -15.71 14.37 -2.97
CA GLY A 73 -17.09 14.12 -3.35
C GLY A 73 -18.08 14.93 -2.50
N THR A 74 -17.95 14.89 -1.18
CA THR A 74 -18.84 15.65 -0.29
C THR A 74 -18.72 17.16 -0.46
N LEU A 75 -17.52 17.68 -0.74
CA LEU A 75 -17.31 19.10 -1.05
C LEU A 75 -17.99 19.53 -2.35
N ILE A 76 -17.97 18.67 -3.38
CA ILE A 76 -18.65 18.92 -4.65
C ILE A 76 -20.17 18.90 -4.45
N ASP A 77 -20.69 17.89 -3.75
CA ASP A 77 -22.13 17.75 -3.51
C ASP A 77 -22.71 18.92 -2.69
N MET A 78 -21.95 19.54 -1.78
CA MET A 78 -22.39 20.74 -1.05
C MET A 78 -22.45 22.01 -1.91
N LYS A 79 -21.71 22.06 -3.03
CA LYS A 79 -21.60 23.24 -3.90
C LYS A 79 -22.76 23.31 -4.90
N VAL A 80 -23.33 22.16 -5.27
CA VAL A 80 -24.39 21.99 -6.28
C VAL A 80 -25.76 22.08 -5.62
#